data_AF-A0A1L7VT42-F1
#
_entry.id   AF-A0A1L7VT42-F1
#
_cell.length_a   1.000
_cell.length_b   1.000
_cell.length_c   1.000
_cell.angle_alpha   90.00
_cell.angle_beta   90.00
_cell.angle_gamma   90.00
#
_symmetry.space_group_name_H-M   'P 1'
#
loop_
_entity.id
_entity.type
_entity.pdbx_description
1 polymer ?
#
loop_
_entity_poly.entity_id
_entity_poly.type
_entity_poly.pdbx_seq_one_letter_code
_entity_poly.pdbx_strand_id
1 'polypeptide(L)'
;MRSIFYVLLSARAALAAKALAQKPQMGWNSWNSFKLNVSDELVRSTANALVDNGLAKVGYDHVLIDDGWQDDERDSDGKLAANLTRFPGGIPDTASYVHSKGLKLGVYSDAGILTCGRYPGSHGYEEIDAQTFADWGVDYLKYDNCGGFQSNTLSVQERFLKMSYALSASGRQIFYSLCEWGNQFPWLWADQIGESYRMSGDIYSSFAKDRPTVCQTAYCMNQGYAGVSVLTMIRKMREISPFSKPGSWADMDMLEIGTWTMTELEEQTHFSFWAALKSPLIIGADLKNISDTSLAIYKNKDIIALNQDDAGKPAVYLPKLSKEGSYQVWAGPLSSGKRQHVILVQNYSSGDVDVEISLENIPGLSIEKQMKIRDVWAGKAVVASAGKVGLKSIKPTQTKVLVISK
;
A
#
# COMPACT_ATOMS: atom_id res chain seq x y z
N MET A 1 4.95 -40.96 10.65
CA MET A 1 5.67 -39.89 11.39
C MET A 1 6.14 -38.74 10.50
N ARG A 2 6.69 -38.97 9.29
CA ARG A 2 7.10 -37.87 8.38
C ARG A 2 5.95 -36.96 7.92
N SER A 3 4.77 -37.49 7.57
CA SER A 3 3.63 -36.66 7.12
C SER A 3 3.02 -35.75 8.19
N ILE A 4 3.12 -36.10 9.47
CA ILE A 4 2.59 -35.27 10.57
C ILE A 4 3.51 -34.07 10.84
N PHE A 5 4.82 -34.25 10.67
CA PHE A 5 5.81 -33.16 10.81
C PHE A 5 5.69 -32.12 9.68
N TYR A 6 5.42 -32.55 8.44
CA TYR A 6 5.19 -31.62 7.32
C TYR A 6 3.91 -30.79 7.50
N VAL A 7 2.83 -31.39 8.01
CA VAL A 7 1.55 -30.69 8.27
C VAL A 7 1.67 -29.68 9.43
N LEU A 8 2.49 -29.97 10.45
CA LEU A 8 2.70 -29.05 11.57
C LEU A 8 3.64 -27.88 11.23
N LEU A 9 4.64 -28.09 10.35
CA LEU A 9 5.49 -27.00 9.85
C LEU A 9 4.70 -26.05 8.94
N SER A 10 3.89 -26.58 8.02
CA SER A 10 3.11 -25.76 7.08
C SER A 10 2.03 -24.92 7.78
N ALA A 11 1.37 -25.46 8.83
CA ALA A 11 0.40 -24.72 9.62
C ALA A 11 1.05 -23.58 10.43
N ARG A 12 2.24 -23.78 11.00
CA ARG A 12 2.98 -22.72 11.72
C ARG A 12 3.46 -21.62 10.79
N ALA A 13 3.96 -21.96 9.60
CA ALA A 13 4.37 -20.99 8.60
C ALA A 13 3.19 -20.15 8.08
N ALA A 14 2.03 -20.77 7.82
CA ALA A 14 0.81 -20.07 7.42
C ALA A 14 0.23 -19.14 8.52
N LEU A 15 0.35 -19.52 9.79
CA LEU A 15 -0.01 -18.64 10.93
C LEU A 15 0.98 -17.49 11.13
N ALA A 16 2.28 -17.73 10.90
CA ALA A 16 3.35 -16.74 10.98
C ALA A 16 3.30 -15.70 9.86
N ALA A 17 3.05 -16.12 8.62
CA ALA A 17 2.90 -15.23 7.45
C ALA A 17 1.74 -14.23 7.65
N LYS A 18 0.58 -14.73 8.12
CA LYS A 18 -0.55 -13.88 8.50
C LYS A 18 -0.25 -12.90 9.63
N ALA A 19 0.76 -13.14 10.46
CA ALA A 19 1.12 -12.22 11.54
C ALA A 19 1.77 -10.93 11.02
N LEU A 20 2.48 -10.98 9.88
CA LEU A 20 3.15 -9.80 9.30
C LEU A 20 2.16 -8.76 8.76
N ALA A 21 0.97 -9.18 8.35
CA ALA A 21 -0.03 -8.33 7.72
C ALA A 21 -1.31 -8.16 8.54
N GLN A 22 -1.22 -8.23 9.87
CA GLN A 22 -2.36 -7.88 10.73
C GLN A 22 -2.83 -6.44 10.52
N LYS A 23 -1.94 -5.55 10.06
CA LYS A 23 -2.23 -4.18 9.61
C LYS A 23 -1.55 -3.94 8.27
N PRO A 24 -2.02 -2.99 7.45
CA PRO A 24 -1.34 -2.62 6.21
C PRO A 24 0.09 -2.16 6.51
N GLN A 25 1.04 -2.56 5.67
CA GLN A 25 2.43 -2.15 5.80
C GLN A 25 2.61 -0.64 5.54
N MET A 26 3.63 -0.06 6.18
CA MET A 26 3.99 1.35 6.02
C MET A 26 5.49 1.47 5.80
N GLY A 27 5.89 2.34 4.88
CA GLY A 27 7.31 2.49 4.56
C GLY A 27 7.58 3.47 3.44
N TRP A 28 8.70 3.27 2.76
CA TRP A 28 9.15 4.05 1.62
C TRP A 28 9.68 3.12 0.53
N ASN A 29 9.53 3.51 -0.73
CA ASN A 29 10.06 2.78 -1.87
C ASN A 29 10.83 3.73 -2.81
N SER A 30 11.94 3.24 -3.37
CA SER A 30 12.87 4.04 -4.19
C SER A 30 12.34 4.44 -5.58
N TRP A 31 11.32 3.78 -6.11
CA TRP A 31 11.00 3.84 -7.54
C TRP A 31 10.50 5.21 -8.02
N ASN A 32 9.58 5.85 -7.31
CA ASN A 32 8.92 7.04 -7.84
C ASN A 32 9.89 8.20 -8.08
N SER A 33 10.81 8.42 -7.14
CA SER A 33 11.78 9.52 -7.20
C SER A 33 13.10 9.15 -7.88
N PHE A 34 13.52 7.88 -7.83
CA PHE A 34 14.89 7.49 -8.24
C PHE A 34 14.95 6.49 -9.40
N LYS A 35 13.85 5.81 -9.74
CA LYS A 35 13.81 4.79 -10.79
C LYS A 35 14.95 3.77 -10.60
N LEU A 36 15.69 3.45 -11.66
CA LEU A 36 16.84 2.54 -11.64
C LEU A 36 18.09 3.11 -10.97
N ASN A 37 18.10 4.39 -10.59
CA ASN A 37 19.24 5.03 -9.95
C ASN A 37 19.23 4.81 -8.43
N VAL A 38 19.19 3.54 -8.02
CA VAL A 38 19.25 3.14 -6.61
C VAL A 38 20.67 2.69 -6.22
N SER A 39 21.09 3.02 -5.00
CA SER A 39 22.41 2.68 -4.46
C SER A 39 22.37 2.49 -2.95
N ASP A 40 23.39 1.85 -2.39
CA ASP A 40 23.54 1.72 -0.93
C ASP A 40 23.51 3.08 -0.22
N GLU A 41 24.25 4.07 -0.74
CA GLU A 41 24.26 5.43 -0.19
C GLU A 41 22.85 6.04 -0.14
N LEU A 42 22.10 5.93 -1.25
CA LEU A 42 20.72 6.42 -1.31
C LEU A 42 19.88 5.75 -0.23
N VAL A 43 19.90 4.42 -0.16
CA VAL A 43 19.10 3.63 0.80
C VAL A 43 19.43 4.01 2.25
N ARG A 44 20.72 4.13 2.60
CA ARG A 44 21.14 4.55 3.95
C ARG A 44 20.72 5.96 4.28
N SER A 45 20.86 6.88 3.33
CA SER A 45 20.48 8.28 3.52
C SER A 45 18.97 8.44 3.70
N THR A 46 18.17 7.65 2.98
CA THR A 46 16.71 7.61 3.13
C THR A 46 16.28 6.94 4.43
N ALA A 47 16.97 5.87 4.86
CA ALA A 47 16.74 5.25 6.16
C ALA A 47 16.97 6.24 7.31
N ASN A 48 18.03 7.06 7.22
CA ASN A 48 18.24 8.17 8.16
C ASN A 48 17.10 9.19 8.08
N ALA A 49 16.70 9.62 6.87
CA ALA A 49 15.62 10.59 6.70
C ALA A 49 14.28 10.12 7.29
N LEU A 50 13.94 8.83 7.18
CA LEU A 50 12.76 8.24 7.82
C LEU A 50 12.79 8.41 9.35
N VAL A 51 13.95 8.19 9.97
CA VAL A 51 14.14 8.33 11.41
C VAL A 51 14.14 9.80 11.82
N ASP A 52 14.95 10.62 11.16
CA ASP A 52 15.21 12.02 11.51
C ASP A 52 13.95 12.89 11.31
N ASN A 53 13.19 12.64 10.24
CA ASN A 53 11.92 13.33 9.99
C ASN A 53 10.77 12.82 10.90
N GLY A 54 11.03 11.79 11.72
CA GLY A 54 10.05 11.21 12.65
C GLY A 54 9.00 10.31 12.01
N LEU A 55 9.18 9.93 10.73
CA LEU A 55 8.27 9.03 10.01
C LEU A 55 8.31 7.61 10.61
N ALA A 56 9.50 7.12 10.95
CA ALA A 56 9.67 5.84 11.65
C ALA A 56 8.86 5.79 12.97
N LYS A 57 8.81 6.92 13.71
CA LYS A 57 8.05 7.02 14.97
C LYS A 57 6.53 6.94 14.81
N VAL A 58 6.03 7.19 13.61
CA VAL A 58 4.58 7.11 13.31
C VAL A 58 4.21 5.87 12.49
N GLY A 59 5.17 4.95 12.29
CA GLY A 59 4.90 3.60 11.76
C GLY A 59 5.57 3.28 10.43
N TYR A 60 6.18 4.25 9.73
CA TYR A 60 6.88 3.97 8.47
C TYR A 60 8.21 3.26 8.73
N ASP A 61 8.19 1.93 8.73
CA ASP A 61 9.33 1.11 9.16
C ASP A 61 9.98 0.28 8.05
N HIS A 62 9.39 0.24 6.85
CA HIS A 62 9.98 -0.45 5.70
C HIS A 62 10.77 0.49 4.78
N VAL A 63 11.98 0.07 4.39
CA VAL A 63 12.82 0.69 3.36
C VAL A 63 12.91 -0.28 2.19
N LEU A 64 12.16 -0.01 1.12
CA LEU A 64 11.99 -0.91 -0.01
C LEU A 64 12.88 -0.49 -1.18
N ILE A 65 13.87 -1.32 -1.49
CA ILE A 65 14.71 -1.20 -2.68
C ILE A 65 13.91 -1.76 -3.86
N ASP A 66 13.52 -0.89 -4.80
CA ASP A 66 12.84 -1.30 -6.03
C ASP A 66 13.85 -1.75 -7.11
N ASP A 67 13.41 -1.89 -8.36
CA ASP A 67 14.23 -2.41 -9.44
C ASP A 67 15.52 -1.60 -9.70
N GLY A 68 16.56 -2.27 -10.21
CA GLY A 68 17.87 -1.68 -10.46
C GLY A 68 18.87 -1.86 -9.31
N TRP A 69 18.67 -2.81 -8.40
CA TRP A 69 19.69 -3.18 -7.41
C TRP A 69 20.59 -4.31 -7.88
N GLN A 70 20.06 -5.14 -8.79
CA GLN A 70 20.67 -6.36 -9.29
C GLN A 70 21.92 -6.03 -10.12
N ASP A 71 22.84 -6.99 -10.15
CA ASP A 71 23.82 -7.09 -11.23
C ASP A 71 23.13 -7.51 -12.54
N ASP A 72 23.82 -7.34 -13.66
CA ASP A 72 23.28 -7.68 -14.99
C ASP A 72 23.15 -9.20 -15.17
N GLU A 73 23.93 -9.98 -14.43
CA GLU A 73 23.94 -11.43 -14.47
C GLU A 73 23.81 -12.05 -13.07
N ARG A 74 23.34 -13.30 -13.03
CA ARG A 74 23.41 -14.13 -11.83
C ARG A 74 24.86 -14.52 -11.56
N ASP A 75 25.18 -14.84 -10.30
CA ASP A 75 26.51 -15.34 -9.96
C ASP A 75 26.76 -16.76 -10.50
N SER A 76 27.97 -17.29 -10.27
CA SER A 76 28.36 -18.63 -10.75
C SER A 76 27.54 -19.78 -10.15
N ASP A 77 26.85 -19.54 -9.02
CA ASP A 77 25.98 -20.51 -8.36
C ASP A 77 24.52 -20.36 -8.81
N GLY A 78 24.25 -19.43 -9.75
CA GLY A 78 22.91 -19.14 -10.25
C GLY A 78 22.07 -18.27 -9.32
N LYS A 79 22.66 -17.65 -8.28
CA LYS A 79 21.95 -16.75 -7.37
C LYS A 79 21.87 -15.35 -7.95
N LEU A 80 20.84 -14.60 -7.54
CA LEU A 80 20.83 -13.15 -7.78
C LEU A 80 22.02 -12.50 -7.06
N ALA A 81 22.67 -11.58 -7.75
CA ALA A 81 23.75 -10.77 -7.21
C ALA A 81 23.33 -9.29 -7.22
N ALA A 82 23.85 -8.51 -6.29
CA ALA A 82 23.72 -7.06 -6.31
C ALA A 82 24.82 -6.44 -7.16
N ASN A 83 24.53 -5.33 -7.84
CA ASN A 83 25.57 -4.59 -8.54
C ASN A 83 26.54 -3.96 -7.52
N LEU A 84 27.77 -4.48 -7.44
CA LEU A 84 28.74 -4.06 -6.43
C LEU A 84 29.30 -2.63 -6.63
N THR A 85 29.08 -2.02 -7.80
CA THR A 85 29.38 -0.59 -7.97
C THR A 85 28.38 0.27 -7.20
N ARG A 86 27.10 -0.12 -7.20
CA ARG A 86 26.01 0.58 -6.49
C ARG A 86 25.87 0.14 -5.03
N PHE A 87 26.21 -1.12 -4.74
CA PHE A 87 26.11 -1.76 -3.43
C PHE A 87 27.43 -2.46 -3.07
N PRO A 88 28.49 -1.71 -2.69
CA PRO A 88 29.83 -2.26 -2.49
C PRO A 88 29.92 -3.32 -1.39
N GLY A 89 29.05 -3.27 -0.38
CA GLY A 89 28.91 -4.30 0.67
C GLY A 89 27.88 -5.38 0.35
N GLY A 90 27.26 -5.35 -0.84
CA GLY A 90 26.09 -6.14 -1.19
C GLY A 90 24.85 -5.78 -0.37
N ILE A 91 23.72 -6.44 -0.67
CA ILE A 91 22.47 -6.28 0.10
C ILE A 91 22.61 -6.62 1.59
N PRO A 92 23.38 -7.64 2.03
CA PRO A 92 23.52 -7.96 3.45
C PRO A 92 24.05 -6.80 4.32
N ASP A 93 25.00 -6.03 3.80
CA ASP A 93 25.55 -4.87 4.52
C ASP A 93 24.53 -3.74 4.59
N THR A 94 23.82 -3.47 3.48
CA THR A 94 22.70 -2.51 3.47
C THR A 94 21.59 -2.91 4.43
N ALA A 95 21.20 -4.20 4.46
CA ALA A 95 20.20 -4.75 5.37
C ALA A 95 20.61 -4.55 6.83
N SER A 96 21.84 -4.92 7.17
CA SER A 96 22.40 -4.75 8.51
C SER A 96 22.36 -3.28 8.96
N TYR A 97 22.65 -2.34 8.06
CA TYR A 97 22.54 -0.92 8.37
C TYR A 97 21.08 -0.47 8.60
N VAL A 98 20.15 -0.86 7.72
CA VAL A 98 18.72 -0.53 7.88
C VAL A 98 18.19 -1.11 9.19
N HIS A 99 18.53 -2.36 9.53
CA HIS A 99 18.18 -2.98 10.80
C HIS A 99 18.76 -2.25 12.01
N SER A 100 20.00 -1.72 11.91
CA SER A 100 20.61 -0.92 12.99
C SER A 100 19.83 0.36 13.32
N LYS A 101 18.97 0.83 12.41
CA LYS A 101 18.06 1.97 12.60
C LYS A 101 16.69 1.55 13.16
N GLY A 102 16.48 0.26 13.43
CA GLY A 102 15.19 -0.30 13.83
C GLY A 102 14.17 -0.39 12.69
N LEU A 103 14.63 -0.29 11.44
CA LEU A 103 13.81 -0.39 10.23
C LEU A 103 13.94 -1.79 9.61
N LYS A 104 13.11 -2.09 8.62
CA LYS A 104 13.07 -3.33 7.85
C LYS A 104 13.49 -3.07 6.41
N LEU A 105 14.26 -3.98 5.82
CA LEU A 105 14.67 -3.87 4.43
C LEU A 105 13.79 -4.72 3.53
N GLY A 106 13.31 -4.15 2.44
CA GLY A 106 12.68 -4.89 1.36
C GLY A 106 13.48 -4.83 0.06
N VAL A 107 13.32 -5.86 -0.76
CA VAL A 107 13.86 -5.91 -2.13
C VAL A 107 12.75 -6.20 -3.14
N TYR A 108 13.12 -6.14 -4.40
CA TYR A 108 12.24 -6.32 -5.54
C TYR A 108 12.74 -7.46 -6.45
N SER A 109 11.81 -8.24 -6.98
CA SER A 109 12.04 -9.16 -8.10
C SER A 109 10.75 -9.28 -8.94
N ASP A 110 10.77 -10.14 -9.95
CA ASP A 110 9.66 -10.37 -10.87
C ASP A 110 9.34 -11.87 -10.97
N ALA A 111 8.06 -12.19 -11.11
CA ALA A 111 7.53 -13.52 -11.42
C ALA A 111 7.78 -13.96 -12.88
N GLY A 112 8.88 -13.49 -13.47
CA GLY A 112 9.29 -13.61 -14.85
C GLY A 112 10.81 -13.79 -14.96
N ILE A 113 11.30 -14.04 -16.19
CA ILE A 113 12.75 -14.23 -16.44
C ILE A 113 13.52 -12.93 -16.24
N LEU A 114 12.89 -11.79 -16.57
CA LEU A 114 13.46 -10.47 -16.40
C LEU A 114 12.48 -9.59 -15.63
N THR A 115 13.02 -8.65 -14.87
CA THR A 115 12.26 -7.56 -14.27
C THR A 115 11.80 -6.55 -15.32
N CYS A 116 10.95 -5.61 -14.91
CA CYS A 116 10.53 -4.49 -15.75
C CYS A 116 11.72 -3.67 -16.30
N GLY A 117 12.76 -3.47 -15.48
CA GLY A 117 14.03 -2.82 -15.82
C GLY A 117 15.02 -3.69 -16.57
N ARG A 118 14.64 -4.94 -16.91
CA ARG A 118 15.44 -5.92 -17.66
C ARG A 118 16.63 -6.52 -16.89
N TYR A 119 16.55 -6.56 -15.56
CA TYR A 119 17.47 -7.32 -14.72
C TYR A 119 17.01 -8.77 -14.55
N PRO A 120 17.86 -9.71 -14.07
CA PRO A 120 17.44 -11.07 -13.79
C PRO A 120 16.21 -11.12 -12.84
N GLY A 121 15.12 -11.75 -13.30
CA GLY A 121 13.94 -12.06 -12.49
C GLY A 121 14.01 -13.45 -11.89
N SER A 122 13.00 -13.84 -11.10
CA SER A 122 13.05 -15.06 -10.27
C SER A 122 12.33 -16.27 -10.84
N HIS A 123 11.74 -16.18 -12.03
CA HIS A 123 11.03 -17.32 -12.61
C HIS A 123 11.97 -18.53 -12.84
N GLY A 124 11.65 -19.67 -12.24
CA GLY A 124 12.45 -20.89 -12.30
C GLY A 124 13.60 -20.94 -11.29
N TYR A 125 13.81 -19.88 -10.52
CA TYR A 125 14.83 -19.75 -9.48
C TYR A 125 14.21 -19.43 -8.11
N GLU A 126 12.89 -19.62 -7.94
CA GLU A 126 12.15 -19.12 -6.77
C GLU A 126 12.72 -19.62 -5.44
N GLU A 127 13.08 -20.91 -5.35
CA GLU A 127 13.69 -21.51 -4.15
C GLU A 127 15.07 -20.92 -3.83
N ILE A 128 15.92 -20.75 -4.85
CA ILE A 128 17.27 -20.20 -4.71
C ILE A 128 17.20 -18.73 -4.31
N ASP A 129 16.32 -17.96 -4.95
CA ASP A 129 16.19 -16.53 -4.72
C ASP A 129 15.55 -16.26 -3.36
N ALA A 130 14.53 -17.00 -2.96
CA ALA A 130 13.94 -16.90 -1.62
C ALA A 130 14.96 -17.20 -0.53
N GLN A 131 15.80 -18.24 -0.69
CA GLN A 131 16.87 -18.52 0.25
C GLN A 131 17.92 -17.40 0.26
N THR A 132 18.27 -16.86 -0.91
CA THR A 132 19.20 -15.74 -1.04
C THR A 132 18.69 -14.51 -0.29
N PHE A 133 17.41 -14.15 -0.44
CA PHE A 133 16.79 -13.05 0.31
C PHE A 133 16.80 -13.31 1.82
N ALA A 134 16.53 -14.55 2.24
CA ALA A 134 16.58 -14.93 3.65
C ALA A 134 18.00 -14.81 4.23
N ASP A 135 19.01 -15.28 3.50
CA ASP A 135 20.43 -15.21 3.87
C ASP A 135 20.91 -13.75 3.98
N TRP A 136 20.41 -12.86 3.12
CA TRP A 136 20.71 -11.44 3.17
C TRP A 136 19.97 -10.67 4.28
N GLY A 137 19.04 -11.32 4.98
CA GLY A 137 18.26 -10.68 6.03
C GLY A 137 17.14 -9.77 5.51
N VAL A 138 16.66 -9.98 4.28
CA VAL A 138 15.51 -9.25 3.72
C VAL A 138 14.25 -9.53 4.54
N ASP A 139 13.40 -8.52 4.75
CA ASP A 139 12.15 -8.62 5.52
C ASP A 139 10.90 -8.51 4.64
N TYR A 140 11.06 -8.06 3.39
CA TYR A 140 9.95 -7.77 2.47
C TYR A 140 10.35 -8.04 1.02
N LEU A 141 9.46 -8.67 0.25
CA LEU A 141 9.60 -8.85 -1.19
C LEU A 141 8.42 -8.19 -1.91
N LYS A 142 8.71 -7.20 -2.76
CA LYS A 142 7.80 -6.79 -3.85
C LYS A 142 8.06 -7.70 -5.04
N TYR A 143 7.02 -8.36 -5.57
CA TYR A 143 7.16 -9.36 -6.62
C TYR A 143 6.29 -9.01 -7.83
N ASP A 144 6.93 -8.65 -8.93
CA ASP A 144 6.29 -8.03 -10.08
C ASP A 144 5.82 -9.02 -11.15
N ASN A 145 5.20 -8.50 -12.21
CA ASN A 145 4.56 -9.30 -13.26
C ASN A 145 4.91 -8.83 -14.68
N CYS A 146 6.04 -8.15 -14.90
CA CYS A 146 6.50 -7.76 -16.23
C CYS A 146 6.88 -8.94 -17.12
N GLY A 147 7.07 -10.14 -16.52
CA GLY A 147 7.54 -11.37 -17.13
C GLY A 147 7.17 -11.61 -18.60
N GLY A 148 8.14 -12.08 -19.39
CA GLY A 148 8.06 -12.31 -20.83
C GLY A 148 7.14 -13.46 -21.27
N PHE A 149 7.68 -14.51 -21.90
CA PHE A 149 6.86 -15.61 -22.44
C PHE A 149 6.02 -16.32 -21.36
N GLN A 150 6.53 -16.39 -20.14
CA GLN A 150 5.92 -17.12 -19.02
C GLN A 150 4.66 -16.45 -18.47
N SER A 151 4.57 -15.12 -18.49
CA SER A 151 3.33 -14.42 -18.10
C SER A 151 2.17 -14.72 -19.06
N ASN A 152 2.49 -15.13 -20.30
CA ASN A 152 1.52 -15.48 -21.33
C ASN A 152 1.16 -16.97 -21.36
N THR A 153 1.91 -17.83 -20.65
CA THR A 153 1.73 -19.29 -20.69
C THR A 153 1.38 -19.91 -19.35
N LEU A 154 1.72 -19.24 -18.24
CA LEU A 154 1.38 -19.67 -16.89
C LEU A 154 0.52 -18.61 -16.20
N SER A 155 -0.50 -19.06 -15.49
CA SER A 155 -1.38 -18.18 -14.70
C SER A 155 -0.60 -17.36 -13.67
N VAL A 156 -1.11 -16.18 -13.29
CA VAL A 156 -0.48 -15.40 -12.21
C VAL A 156 -0.52 -16.18 -10.90
N GLN A 157 -1.60 -16.92 -10.64
CA GLN A 157 -1.73 -17.73 -9.42
C GLN A 157 -0.62 -18.75 -9.32
N GLU A 158 -0.33 -19.48 -10.39
CA GLU A 158 0.73 -20.49 -10.38
C GLU A 158 2.11 -19.87 -10.11
N ARG A 159 2.45 -18.79 -10.83
CA ARG A 159 3.79 -18.18 -10.72
C ARG A 159 4.03 -17.54 -9.36
N PHE A 160 3.03 -16.86 -8.82
CA PHE A 160 3.12 -16.23 -7.50
C PHE A 160 3.06 -17.26 -6.36
N LEU A 161 2.30 -18.35 -6.51
CA LEU A 161 2.26 -19.42 -5.51
C LEU A 161 3.62 -20.11 -5.33
N LYS A 162 4.41 -20.27 -6.41
CA LYS A 162 5.76 -20.85 -6.33
C LYS A 162 6.67 -20.02 -5.42
N MET A 163 6.71 -18.71 -5.61
CA MET A 163 7.51 -17.82 -4.75
C MET A 163 6.98 -17.78 -3.31
N SER A 164 5.65 -17.78 -3.11
CA SER A 164 5.06 -17.89 -1.77
C SER A 164 5.56 -19.13 -1.01
N TYR A 165 5.57 -20.30 -1.65
CA TYR A 165 6.12 -21.52 -1.04
C TYR A 165 7.62 -21.43 -0.79
N ALA A 166 8.39 -20.87 -1.72
CA ALA A 166 9.83 -20.69 -1.58
C ALA A 166 10.18 -19.78 -0.40
N LEU A 167 9.49 -18.65 -0.23
CA LEU A 167 9.67 -17.74 0.91
C LEU A 167 9.36 -18.46 2.23
N SER A 168 8.25 -19.21 2.28
CA SER A 168 7.89 -20.02 3.45
C SER A 168 8.95 -21.08 3.79
N ALA A 169 9.55 -21.71 2.77
CA ALA A 169 10.59 -22.72 2.93
C ALA A 169 11.96 -22.15 3.33
N SER A 170 12.24 -20.87 3.05
CA SER A 170 13.52 -20.21 3.35
C SER A 170 13.86 -20.13 4.85
N GLY A 171 12.86 -20.31 5.72
CA GLY A 171 13.02 -20.26 7.17
C GLY A 171 13.05 -18.84 7.76
N ARG A 172 12.96 -17.78 6.93
CA ARG A 172 12.81 -16.39 7.36
C ARG A 172 11.40 -15.88 7.04
N GLN A 173 10.83 -15.11 7.97
CA GLN A 173 9.59 -14.38 7.70
C GLN A 173 9.87 -13.19 6.78
N ILE A 174 9.37 -13.25 5.55
CA ILE A 174 9.49 -12.21 4.54
C ILE A 174 8.08 -11.83 4.11
N PHE A 175 7.71 -10.55 4.26
CA PHE A 175 6.41 -10.04 3.82
C PHE A 175 6.32 -10.13 2.30
N TYR A 176 5.28 -10.77 1.77
CA TYR A 176 5.11 -11.01 0.34
C TYR A 176 4.05 -10.09 -0.27
N SER A 177 4.53 -9.13 -1.06
CA SER A 177 3.70 -8.14 -1.75
C SER A 177 3.63 -8.44 -3.24
N LEU A 178 2.44 -8.82 -3.69
CA LEU A 178 2.17 -9.18 -5.07
C LEU A 178 1.98 -7.90 -5.90
N CYS A 179 2.71 -7.78 -7.00
CA CYS A 179 2.62 -6.67 -7.94
C CYS A 179 2.20 -7.18 -9.33
N GLU A 180 1.00 -7.72 -9.43
CA GLU A 180 0.44 -8.26 -10.68
C GLU A 180 -0.62 -7.35 -11.33
N TRP A 181 -0.87 -6.19 -10.72
CA TRP A 181 -1.68 -5.09 -11.23
C TRP A 181 -3.18 -5.38 -11.37
N GLY A 182 -3.73 -6.30 -10.56
CA GLY A 182 -5.14 -6.68 -10.65
C GLY A 182 -5.43 -7.72 -11.74
N ASN A 183 -4.41 -8.22 -12.42
CA ASN A 183 -4.50 -9.26 -13.43
C ASN A 183 -5.10 -10.56 -12.86
N GLN A 184 -6.14 -11.08 -13.51
CA GLN A 184 -6.87 -12.24 -13.01
C GLN A 184 -7.39 -12.08 -11.56
N PHE A 185 -7.71 -10.84 -11.16
CA PHE A 185 -8.52 -10.50 -9.99
C PHE A 185 -7.97 -11.02 -8.65
N PRO A 186 -6.80 -10.53 -8.20
CA PRO A 186 -6.10 -11.00 -6.99
C PRO A 186 -6.93 -10.95 -5.71
N TRP A 187 -7.91 -10.05 -5.61
CA TRP A 187 -8.81 -9.97 -4.46
C TRP A 187 -9.64 -11.24 -4.24
N LEU A 188 -9.68 -12.16 -5.21
CA LEU A 188 -10.36 -13.46 -5.09
C LEU A 188 -9.45 -14.61 -4.62
N TRP A 189 -8.13 -14.44 -4.62
CA TRP A 189 -7.20 -15.57 -4.38
C TRP A 189 -5.89 -15.22 -3.65
N ALA A 190 -5.43 -13.97 -3.70
CA ALA A 190 -4.12 -13.58 -3.17
C ALA A 190 -4.04 -13.73 -1.64
N ASP A 191 -5.17 -13.70 -0.95
CA ASP A 191 -5.27 -13.91 0.51
C ASP A 191 -4.83 -15.30 0.98
N GLN A 192 -4.65 -16.23 0.05
CA GLN A 192 -4.13 -17.57 0.32
C GLN A 192 -2.60 -17.65 0.25
N ILE A 193 -1.95 -16.69 -0.41
CA ILE A 193 -0.54 -16.84 -0.80
C ILE A 193 0.35 -15.64 -0.46
N GLY A 194 -0.20 -14.46 -0.17
CA GLY A 194 0.60 -13.31 0.21
C GLY A 194 -0.18 -12.27 1.03
N GLU A 195 0.58 -11.32 1.55
CA GLU A 195 0.14 -10.35 2.55
C GLU A 195 -0.50 -9.10 1.95
N SER A 196 -0.13 -8.73 0.72
CA SER A 196 -0.80 -7.66 -0.04
C SER A 196 -0.76 -7.92 -1.53
N TYR A 197 -1.67 -7.30 -2.29
CA TYR A 197 -1.73 -7.43 -3.74
C TYR A 197 -2.09 -6.11 -4.42
N ARG A 198 -1.30 -5.71 -5.41
CA ARG A 198 -1.59 -4.53 -6.26
C ARG A 198 -2.90 -4.73 -6.99
N MET A 199 -3.87 -3.85 -6.76
CA MET A 199 -5.23 -4.00 -7.28
C MET A 199 -5.48 -3.32 -8.64
N SER A 200 -4.47 -2.65 -9.19
CA SER A 200 -4.51 -1.92 -10.45
C SER A 200 -3.10 -1.76 -11.01
N GLY A 201 -2.98 -1.47 -12.30
CA GLY A 201 -1.79 -0.86 -12.89
C GLY A 201 -1.42 0.46 -12.21
N ASP A 202 -0.18 0.88 -12.47
CA ASP A 202 0.51 1.88 -11.67
C ASP A 202 -0.24 3.20 -11.61
N ILE A 203 -0.25 3.74 -10.40
CA ILE A 203 -0.58 5.14 -10.19
C ILE A 203 0.47 6.01 -10.89
N TYR A 204 0.13 7.26 -11.13
CA TYR A 204 1.14 8.28 -11.37
C TYR A 204 0.74 9.58 -10.69
N SER A 205 1.68 10.52 -10.67
CA SER A 205 1.57 11.86 -10.09
C SER A 205 0.50 12.75 -10.77
N SER A 206 -0.77 12.37 -10.68
CA SER A 206 -1.94 13.12 -11.12
C SER A 206 -3.17 12.79 -10.28
N PHE A 207 -3.86 13.83 -9.83
CA PHE A 207 -5.03 13.66 -8.98
C PHE A 207 -6.25 13.10 -9.73
N ALA A 208 -6.59 13.69 -10.88
CA ALA A 208 -7.87 13.41 -11.56
C ALA A 208 -7.75 12.99 -13.03
N LYS A 209 -6.57 13.18 -13.66
CA LYS A 209 -6.39 12.90 -15.08
C LYS A 209 -5.73 11.54 -15.22
N ASP A 210 -6.38 10.61 -15.90
CA ASP A 210 -5.76 9.35 -16.27
C ASP A 210 -4.95 9.49 -17.57
N ARG A 211 -4.00 8.58 -17.81
CA ARG A 211 -3.46 8.35 -19.15
C ARG A 211 -4.53 7.71 -20.07
N PRO A 212 -4.36 7.77 -21.40
CA PRO A 212 -5.28 7.13 -22.33
C PRO A 212 -5.48 5.65 -21.99
N THR A 213 -6.70 5.13 -22.26
CA THR A 213 -7.09 3.71 -22.09
C THR A 213 -7.24 3.20 -20.66
N VAL A 214 -6.98 4.03 -19.65
CA VAL A 214 -7.31 3.68 -18.26
C VAL A 214 -8.83 3.58 -18.11
N CYS A 215 -9.28 2.44 -17.62
CA CYS A 215 -10.67 2.17 -17.31
C CYS A 215 -10.95 2.37 -15.81
N GLN A 216 -12.21 2.65 -15.49
CA GLN A 216 -12.64 3.10 -14.18
C GLN A 216 -13.19 2.00 -13.26
N THR A 217 -13.10 0.74 -13.69
CA THR A 217 -13.51 -0.44 -12.92
C THR A 217 -12.27 -1.26 -12.54
N ALA A 218 -12.31 -1.89 -11.37
CA ALA A 218 -11.29 -2.84 -10.94
C ALA A 218 -11.23 -4.06 -11.87
N TYR A 219 -12.35 -4.43 -12.53
CA TYR A 219 -12.45 -5.62 -13.37
C TYR A 219 -11.87 -5.46 -14.78
N CYS A 220 -11.12 -4.39 -15.04
CA CYS A 220 -10.53 -4.13 -16.33
C CYS A 220 -9.00 -4.05 -16.23
N MET A 221 -8.34 -4.70 -17.20
CA MET A 221 -6.92 -5.02 -17.17
C MET A 221 -6.05 -3.86 -17.67
N ASN A 222 -5.89 -2.81 -16.86
CA ASN A 222 -4.78 -1.88 -17.03
C ASN A 222 -3.59 -2.39 -16.21
N GLN A 223 -2.64 -3.05 -16.85
CA GLN A 223 -1.44 -3.61 -16.23
C GLN A 223 -0.22 -2.70 -16.44
N GLY A 224 0.81 -2.83 -15.60
CA GLY A 224 2.07 -2.08 -15.68
C GLY A 224 1.90 -0.58 -15.48
N TYR A 225 2.73 0.23 -16.16
CA TYR A 225 2.76 1.71 -16.12
C TYR A 225 1.53 2.39 -16.76
N ALA A 226 0.34 1.99 -16.33
CA ALA A 226 -0.95 2.42 -16.83
C ALA A 226 -1.18 3.93 -16.65
N GLY A 227 -0.64 4.54 -15.59
CA GLY A 227 -0.85 5.96 -15.29
C GLY A 227 -2.28 6.22 -14.86
N VAL A 228 -2.69 5.51 -13.81
CA VAL A 228 -3.99 5.65 -13.15
C VAL A 228 -3.92 6.84 -12.20
N SER A 229 -4.92 7.72 -12.22
CA SER A 229 -5.02 8.86 -11.31
C SER A 229 -5.48 8.46 -9.92
N VAL A 230 -5.25 9.33 -8.92
CA VAL A 230 -5.76 9.17 -7.55
C VAL A 230 -7.28 8.92 -7.53
N LEU A 231 -8.06 9.73 -8.26
CA LEU A 231 -9.51 9.59 -8.31
C LEU A 231 -9.96 8.27 -8.94
N THR A 232 -9.30 7.82 -10.00
CA THR A 232 -9.63 6.54 -10.62
C THR A 232 -9.27 5.36 -9.73
N MET A 233 -8.16 5.43 -8.98
CA MET A 233 -7.81 4.42 -7.98
C MET A 233 -8.89 4.30 -6.90
N ILE A 234 -9.34 5.44 -6.36
CA ILE A 234 -10.47 5.51 -5.40
C ILE A 234 -11.76 4.93 -6.02
N ARG A 235 -12.02 5.23 -7.30
CA ARG A 235 -13.21 4.76 -8.01
C ARG A 235 -13.21 3.24 -8.16
N LYS A 236 -12.09 2.62 -8.54
CA LYS A 236 -11.97 1.16 -8.63
C LYS A 236 -12.22 0.48 -7.28
N MET A 237 -11.79 1.09 -6.17
CA MET A 237 -12.02 0.57 -4.82
C MET A 237 -13.50 0.56 -4.40
N ARG A 238 -14.41 1.24 -5.13
CA ARG A 238 -15.85 1.15 -4.87
C ARG A 238 -16.36 -0.29 -5.01
N GLU A 239 -15.69 -1.07 -5.86
CA GLU A 239 -16.09 -2.42 -6.23
C GLU A 239 -15.41 -3.50 -5.37
N ILE A 240 -14.19 -3.23 -4.89
CA ILE A 240 -13.34 -4.27 -4.29
C ILE A 240 -12.86 -3.98 -2.86
N SER A 241 -13.14 -2.80 -2.29
CA SER A 241 -12.74 -2.50 -0.92
C SER A 241 -13.13 -3.59 0.10
N PRO A 242 -14.31 -4.26 0.05
CA PRO A 242 -14.66 -5.29 1.02
C PRO A 242 -13.76 -6.54 1.06
N PHE A 243 -12.90 -6.74 0.05
CA PHE A 243 -11.98 -7.87 0.02
C PHE A 243 -10.75 -7.68 0.91
N SER A 244 -10.36 -6.43 1.20
CA SER A 244 -9.26 -6.12 2.11
C SER A 244 -9.60 -6.52 3.55
N LYS A 245 -8.67 -7.22 4.22
CA LYS A 245 -8.84 -7.73 5.59
C LYS A 245 -7.48 -8.00 6.25
N PRO A 246 -7.40 -8.13 7.59
CA PRO A 246 -6.19 -8.58 8.25
C PRO A 246 -5.61 -9.85 7.60
N GLY A 247 -4.34 -9.80 7.25
CA GLY A 247 -3.62 -10.84 6.53
C GLY A 247 -3.65 -10.72 5.00
N SER A 248 -4.42 -9.81 4.41
CA SER A 248 -4.45 -9.58 2.95
C SER A 248 -5.01 -8.21 2.58
N TRP A 249 -4.15 -7.33 2.06
CA TRP A 249 -4.50 -5.94 1.76
C TRP A 249 -4.48 -5.65 0.26
N ALA A 250 -5.57 -5.09 -0.27
CA ALA A 250 -5.56 -4.49 -1.59
C ALA A 250 -4.62 -3.27 -1.59
N ASP A 251 -3.60 -3.33 -2.44
CA ASP A 251 -2.58 -2.31 -2.58
C ASP A 251 -2.92 -1.38 -3.73
N MET A 252 -3.26 -0.13 -3.37
CA MET A 252 -3.61 0.95 -4.30
C MET A 252 -2.37 1.61 -4.92
N ASP A 253 -1.18 1.03 -4.76
CA ASP A 253 0.12 1.57 -5.18
C ASP A 253 0.64 2.70 -4.28
N MET A 254 1.86 3.15 -4.54
CA MET A 254 2.58 4.12 -3.71
C MET A 254 1.90 5.50 -3.60
N LEU A 255 2.21 6.20 -2.51
CA LEU A 255 1.77 7.55 -2.24
C LEU A 255 2.59 8.57 -3.05
N GLU A 256 1.95 9.22 -4.01
CA GLU A 256 2.47 10.38 -4.77
C GLU A 256 2.42 11.72 -4.00
N ILE A 257 2.40 11.71 -2.66
CA ILE A 257 2.42 12.93 -1.84
C ILE A 257 3.86 13.43 -1.75
N GLY A 258 4.11 14.72 -2.01
CA GLY A 258 5.45 15.31 -1.99
C GLY A 258 6.24 15.13 -3.29
N THR A 259 5.58 14.76 -4.39
CA THR A 259 6.17 14.67 -5.74
C THR A 259 5.90 15.92 -6.60
N TRP A 260 5.40 17.00 -5.98
CA TRP A 260 5.24 18.35 -6.55
C TRP A 260 4.16 18.55 -7.62
N THR A 261 3.28 17.57 -7.84
CA THR A 261 2.23 17.68 -8.88
C THR A 261 0.83 17.89 -8.32
N MET A 262 0.66 17.86 -7.00
CA MET A 262 -0.64 17.94 -6.33
C MET A 262 -0.64 19.09 -5.32
N THR A 263 -1.81 19.70 -5.16
CA THR A 263 -2.08 20.67 -4.10
C THR A 263 -2.21 19.98 -2.75
N GLU A 264 -2.12 20.74 -1.66
CA GLU A 264 -2.29 20.20 -0.30
C GLU A 264 -3.64 19.46 -0.12
N LEU A 265 -4.73 20.00 -0.69
CA LEU A 265 -6.05 19.35 -0.58
C LEU A 265 -6.09 18.00 -1.33
N GLU A 266 -5.45 17.93 -2.49
CA GLU A 266 -5.31 16.71 -3.27
C GLU A 266 -4.46 15.67 -2.52
N GLU A 267 -3.33 16.09 -1.95
CA GLU A 267 -2.47 15.24 -1.13
C GLU A 267 -3.19 14.73 0.13
N GLN A 268 -3.92 15.59 0.83
CA GLN A 268 -4.74 15.21 1.99
C GLN A 268 -5.81 14.19 1.61
N THR A 269 -6.49 14.41 0.47
CA THR A 269 -7.50 13.47 -0.04
C THR A 269 -6.88 12.14 -0.42
N HIS A 270 -5.77 12.15 -1.16
CA HIS A 270 -5.00 10.97 -1.52
C HIS A 270 -4.66 10.13 -0.28
N PHE A 271 -4.03 10.75 0.73
CA PHE A 271 -3.65 10.08 1.97
C PHE A 271 -4.86 9.52 2.73
N SER A 272 -5.95 10.30 2.79
CA SER A 272 -7.16 9.93 3.53
C SER A 272 -7.80 8.67 2.98
N PHE A 273 -7.87 8.53 1.66
CA PHE A 273 -8.47 7.36 1.02
C PHE A 273 -7.59 6.13 1.16
N TRP A 274 -6.28 6.24 0.91
CA TRP A 274 -5.35 5.13 1.11
C TRP A 274 -5.44 4.61 2.55
N ALA A 275 -5.50 5.53 3.53
CA ALA A 275 -5.62 5.17 4.92
C ALA A 275 -6.97 4.51 5.25
N ALA A 276 -8.09 5.12 4.85
CA ALA A 276 -9.43 4.62 5.18
C ALA A 276 -9.74 3.28 4.50
N LEU A 277 -9.23 3.05 3.30
CA LEU A 277 -9.41 1.84 2.50
C LEU A 277 -8.40 0.73 2.80
N LYS A 278 -7.51 0.96 3.79
CA LYS A 278 -6.51 -0.01 4.27
C LYS A 278 -5.50 -0.43 3.19
N SER A 279 -5.17 0.50 2.28
CA SER A 279 -4.04 0.32 1.38
C SER A 279 -2.74 0.37 2.20
N PRO A 280 -1.67 -0.30 1.76
CA PRO A 280 -0.31 0.02 2.20
C PRO A 280 -0.03 1.52 2.11
N LEU A 281 0.68 2.08 3.09
CA LEU A 281 1.12 3.47 3.10
C LEU A 281 2.61 3.53 2.78
N ILE A 282 2.94 3.34 1.50
CA ILE A 282 4.32 3.37 1.01
C ILE A 282 4.60 4.73 0.37
N ILE A 283 5.54 5.48 0.92
CA ILE A 283 5.98 6.79 0.44
C ILE A 283 6.77 6.64 -0.86
N GLY A 284 6.40 7.38 -1.91
CA GLY A 284 7.16 7.45 -3.18
C GLY A 284 8.07 8.68 -3.33
N ALA A 285 7.94 9.68 -2.45
CA ALA A 285 8.69 10.92 -2.52
C ALA A 285 10.16 10.79 -2.08
N ASP A 286 10.99 11.73 -2.53
CA ASP A 286 12.33 11.97 -2.02
C ASP A 286 12.26 12.64 -0.65
N LEU A 287 12.51 11.87 0.40
CA LEU A 287 12.42 12.32 1.79
C LEU A 287 13.50 13.35 2.19
N LYS A 288 14.56 13.53 1.40
CA LYS A 288 15.57 14.56 1.66
C LYS A 288 15.13 15.94 1.16
N ASN A 289 14.24 15.96 0.17
CA ASN A 289 13.76 17.17 -0.48
C ASN A 289 12.26 17.41 -0.28
N ILE A 290 11.59 16.61 0.56
CA ILE A 290 10.15 16.73 0.81
C ILE A 290 9.79 18.07 1.49
N SER A 291 8.68 18.67 1.07
CA SER A 291 8.17 19.90 1.71
C SER A 291 7.63 19.64 3.12
N ASP A 292 7.65 20.66 3.99
CA ASP A 292 7.05 20.59 5.33
C ASP A 292 5.56 20.24 5.29
N THR A 293 4.83 20.75 4.30
CA THR A 293 3.40 20.48 4.10
C THR A 293 3.16 19.00 3.82
N SER A 294 3.85 18.43 2.83
CA SER A 294 3.71 17.01 2.47
C SER A 294 4.21 16.09 3.59
N LEU A 295 5.29 16.47 4.28
CA LEU A 295 5.78 15.74 5.45
C LEU A 295 4.77 15.77 6.61
N ALA A 296 4.07 16.89 6.84
CA ALA A 296 3.02 16.98 7.84
C ALA A 296 1.82 16.07 7.53
N ILE A 297 1.47 15.92 6.25
CA ILE A 297 0.44 14.97 5.80
C ILE A 297 0.82 13.54 6.17
N TYR A 298 2.02 13.10 5.81
CA TYR A 298 2.52 11.76 6.18
C TYR A 298 2.55 11.53 7.70
N LYS A 299 2.82 12.58 8.49
CA LYS A 299 2.88 12.48 9.96
C LYS A 299 1.52 12.58 10.67
N ASN A 300 0.41 12.72 9.93
CA ASN A 300 -0.91 12.85 10.55
C ASN A 300 -1.34 11.54 11.23
N LYS A 301 -1.11 11.46 12.54
CA LYS A 301 -1.41 10.28 13.38
C LYS A 301 -2.89 9.90 13.40
N ASP A 302 -3.80 10.86 13.25
CA ASP A 302 -5.23 10.56 13.22
C ASP A 302 -5.62 9.84 11.93
N ILE A 303 -5.03 10.22 10.79
CA ILE A 303 -5.23 9.55 9.50
C ILE A 303 -4.53 8.19 9.48
N ILE A 304 -3.27 8.11 9.91
CA ILE A 304 -2.55 6.84 10.04
C ILE A 304 -3.32 5.85 10.91
N ALA A 305 -3.92 6.30 12.01
CA ALA A 305 -4.67 5.43 12.88
C ALA A 305 -6.00 4.93 12.29
N LEU A 306 -6.48 5.51 11.18
CA LEU A 306 -7.53 4.89 10.36
C LEU A 306 -6.99 3.67 9.64
N ASN A 307 -5.81 3.77 9.04
CA ASN A 307 -5.15 2.68 8.33
C ASN A 307 -4.77 1.53 9.27
N GLN A 308 -4.26 1.89 10.46
CA GLN A 308 -3.72 0.99 11.46
C GLN A 308 -4.76 0.57 12.52
N ASP A 309 -6.06 0.73 12.25
CA ASP A 309 -7.14 0.35 13.16
C ASP A 309 -7.24 -1.17 13.32
N ASP A 310 -7.48 -1.63 14.56
CA ASP A 310 -7.49 -3.06 14.93
C ASP A 310 -8.66 -3.84 14.32
N ALA A 311 -9.71 -3.16 13.81
CA ALA A 311 -10.79 -3.83 13.10
C ALA A 311 -10.31 -4.34 11.74
N GLY A 312 -9.31 -3.67 11.16
CA GLY A 312 -8.81 -3.96 9.81
C GLY A 312 -9.89 -3.90 8.73
N LYS A 313 -10.95 -3.12 8.95
CA LYS A 313 -12.09 -3.02 8.03
C LYS A 313 -11.99 -1.75 7.18
N PRO A 314 -11.93 -1.87 5.85
CA PRO A 314 -11.91 -0.71 4.97
C PRO A 314 -13.25 0.03 5.00
N ALA A 315 -13.19 1.33 4.75
CA ALA A 315 -14.40 2.09 4.44
C ALA A 315 -15.02 1.58 3.13
N VAL A 316 -16.35 1.61 3.02
CA VAL A 316 -17.09 1.19 1.83
C VAL A 316 -17.85 2.36 1.23
N TYR A 317 -18.00 2.35 -0.10
CA TYR A 317 -18.71 3.38 -0.83
C TYR A 317 -20.22 3.33 -0.52
N LEU A 318 -20.82 4.48 -0.23
CA LEU A 318 -22.23 4.62 0.11
C LEU A 318 -22.97 5.33 -1.04
N PRO A 319 -23.47 4.60 -2.05
CA PRO A 319 -24.10 5.21 -3.23
C PRO A 319 -25.35 6.02 -2.90
N LYS A 320 -26.14 5.58 -1.91
CA LYS A 320 -27.36 6.29 -1.47
C LYS A 320 -27.08 7.64 -0.79
N LEU A 321 -25.85 7.83 -0.30
CA LEU A 321 -25.39 9.08 0.31
C LEU A 321 -24.47 9.88 -0.61
N SER A 322 -24.29 9.42 -1.85
CA SER A 322 -23.37 10.03 -2.83
C SER A 322 -24.16 10.63 -3.99
N LYS A 323 -23.55 11.59 -4.68
CA LYS A 323 -24.09 12.18 -5.90
C LYS A 323 -23.04 12.10 -6.99
N GLU A 324 -23.28 11.24 -7.99
CA GLU A 324 -22.34 11.02 -9.09
C GLU A 324 -22.05 12.36 -9.83
N GLY A 325 -20.77 12.60 -10.16
CA GLY A 325 -20.29 13.86 -10.72
C GLY A 325 -20.21 15.03 -9.73
N SER A 326 -20.51 14.81 -8.45
CA SER A 326 -20.52 15.87 -7.43
C SER A 326 -19.68 15.51 -6.20
N TYR A 327 -20.18 14.62 -5.35
CA TYR A 327 -19.50 14.20 -4.13
C TYR A 327 -19.73 12.72 -3.86
N GLN A 328 -18.75 12.09 -3.20
CA GLN A 328 -18.85 10.69 -2.78
C GLN A 328 -18.66 10.54 -1.28
N VAL A 329 -19.49 9.69 -0.69
CA VAL A 329 -19.47 9.36 0.74
C VAL A 329 -19.04 7.92 0.93
N TRP A 330 -18.12 7.74 1.87
CA TRP A 330 -17.63 6.43 2.29
C TRP A 330 -17.70 6.34 3.80
N ALA A 331 -17.94 5.14 4.34
CA ALA A 331 -17.86 4.93 5.78
C ALA A 331 -17.38 3.52 6.12
N GLY A 332 -16.74 3.38 7.26
CA GLY A 332 -16.27 2.08 7.76
C GLY A 332 -16.17 2.05 9.27
N PRO A 333 -16.35 0.88 9.89
CA PRO A 333 -16.17 0.74 11.33
C PRO A 333 -14.70 0.88 11.72
N LEU A 334 -14.48 1.34 12.94
CA LEU A 334 -13.22 1.43 13.65
C LEU A 334 -13.39 0.73 15.00
N SER A 335 -12.28 0.28 15.59
CA SER A 335 -12.30 -0.37 16.90
C SER A 335 -11.14 0.03 17.81
N SER A 336 -10.12 0.71 17.30
CA SER A 336 -8.99 1.16 18.12
C SER A 336 -9.41 2.30 19.06
N GLY A 337 -9.19 2.11 20.35
CA GLY A 337 -9.53 3.08 21.40
C GLY A 337 -11.05 3.24 21.57
N LYS A 338 -11.55 4.47 21.51
CA LYS A 338 -13.00 4.79 21.61
C LYS A 338 -13.67 5.07 20.26
N ARG A 339 -12.95 4.86 19.15
CA ARG A 339 -13.47 5.14 17.81
C ARG A 339 -14.53 4.11 17.42
N GLN A 340 -15.61 4.57 16.82
CA GLN A 340 -16.67 3.70 16.26
C GLN A 340 -16.58 3.63 14.74
N HIS A 341 -16.46 4.78 14.07
CA HIS A 341 -16.55 4.86 12.61
C HIS A 341 -15.69 5.99 12.05
N VAL A 342 -15.28 5.82 10.80
CA VAL A 342 -14.83 6.90 9.92
C VAL A 342 -15.90 7.16 8.85
N ILE A 343 -16.10 8.43 8.51
CA ILE A 343 -16.88 8.88 7.35
C ILE A 343 -16.00 9.81 6.51
N LEU A 344 -15.89 9.53 5.22
CA LEU A 344 -15.20 10.38 4.25
C LEU A 344 -16.25 11.02 3.34
N VAL A 345 -16.13 12.32 3.12
CA VAL A 345 -16.97 13.08 2.18
C VAL A 345 -16.05 13.83 1.24
N GLN A 346 -15.90 13.32 0.02
CA GLN A 346 -15.02 13.89 -1.00
C GLN A 346 -15.84 14.68 -2.01
N ASN A 347 -15.45 15.94 -2.22
CA ASN A 347 -15.91 16.71 -3.37
C ASN A 347 -15.00 16.44 -4.56
N TYR A 348 -15.58 15.91 -5.64
CA TYR A 348 -14.89 15.67 -6.90
C TYR A 348 -15.54 16.41 -8.08
N SER A 349 -16.33 17.44 -7.77
CA SER A 349 -16.88 18.39 -8.72
C SER A 349 -15.92 19.57 -8.97
N SER A 350 -16.29 20.45 -9.90
CA SER A 350 -15.53 21.66 -10.22
C SER A 350 -15.78 22.84 -9.27
N GLY A 351 -16.80 22.77 -8.42
CA GLY A 351 -17.18 23.86 -7.50
C GLY A 351 -17.34 23.39 -6.07
N ASP A 352 -17.54 24.33 -5.15
CA ASP A 352 -17.83 24.03 -3.76
C ASP A 352 -19.16 23.27 -3.62
N VAL A 353 -19.21 22.33 -2.69
CA VAL A 353 -20.44 21.58 -2.40
C VAL A 353 -20.79 21.62 -0.92
N ASP A 354 -22.10 21.70 -0.66
CA ASP A 354 -22.69 21.48 0.66
C ASP A 354 -23.24 20.05 0.72
N VAL A 355 -22.95 19.35 1.81
CA VAL A 355 -23.40 17.96 2.02
C VAL A 355 -24.03 17.83 3.40
N GLU A 356 -25.20 17.22 3.47
CA GLU A 356 -25.85 16.82 4.72
C GLU A 356 -25.89 15.29 4.80
N ILE A 357 -25.40 14.73 5.90
CA ILE A 357 -25.36 13.28 6.14
C ILE A 357 -26.23 12.95 7.33
N SER A 358 -27.26 12.12 7.12
CA SER A 358 -27.99 11.50 8.24
C SER A 358 -27.18 10.34 8.79
N LEU A 359 -26.81 10.40 10.08
CA LEU A 359 -25.98 9.37 10.72
C LEU A 359 -26.70 8.02 10.82
N GLU A 360 -28.03 8.03 10.89
CA GLU A 360 -28.85 6.80 10.88
C GLU A 360 -28.70 5.99 9.58
N ASN A 361 -28.29 6.64 8.50
CA ASN A 361 -28.09 6.00 7.20
C ASN A 361 -26.67 5.43 7.04
N ILE A 362 -25.79 5.56 8.05
CA ILE A 362 -24.45 5.00 8.04
C ILE A 362 -24.50 3.55 8.53
N PRO A 363 -24.17 2.55 7.67
CA PRO A 363 -24.25 1.15 8.06
C PRO A 363 -23.36 0.82 9.26
N GLY A 364 -23.94 0.14 10.25
CA GLY A 364 -23.25 -0.34 11.44
C GLY A 364 -22.92 0.74 12.49
N LEU A 365 -23.23 2.02 12.24
CA LEU A 365 -23.01 3.08 13.22
C LEU A 365 -24.08 3.01 14.33
N SER A 366 -23.64 2.92 15.59
CA SER A 366 -24.53 2.95 16.74
C SER A 366 -24.77 4.39 17.19
N ILE A 367 -26.00 4.88 17.02
CA ILE A 367 -26.38 6.25 17.41
C ILE A 367 -26.53 6.33 18.93
N GLU A 368 -25.53 6.90 19.59
CA GLU A 368 -25.53 7.12 21.04
C GLU A 368 -25.85 8.59 21.39
N LYS A 369 -26.38 8.84 22.61
CA LYS A 369 -26.75 10.19 23.06
C LYS A 369 -25.58 11.18 23.11
N GLN A 370 -24.34 10.70 23.23
CA GLN A 370 -23.14 11.53 23.38
C GLN A 370 -22.01 11.12 22.41
N MET A 371 -22.30 11.04 21.11
CA MET A 371 -21.25 10.82 20.12
C MET A 371 -20.38 12.07 19.93
N LYS A 372 -19.06 11.88 19.86
CA LYS A 372 -18.11 12.91 19.45
C LYS A 372 -17.75 12.73 17.99
N ILE A 373 -17.90 13.78 17.21
CA ILE A 373 -17.53 13.80 15.79
C ILE A 373 -16.42 14.83 15.61
N ARG A 374 -15.32 14.44 14.97
CA ARG A 374 -14.15 15.31 14.72
C ARG A 374 -13.81 15.29 13.24
N ASP A 375 -13.71 16.48 12.63
CA ASP A 375 -13.04 16.67 11.34
C ASP A 375 -11.52 16.64 11.57
N VAL A 376 -10.87 15.59 11.08
CA VAL A 376 -9.46 15.29 11.34
C VAL A 376 -8.55 16.38 10.77
N TRP A 377 -8.77 16.79 9.52
CA TRP A 377 -7.93 17.79 8.86
C TRP A 377 -8.17 19.19 9.42
N ALA A 378 -9.42 19.53 9.75
CA ALA A 378 -9.70 20.81 10.38
C ALA A 378 -9.29 20.87 11.87
N GLY A 379 -9.04 19.72 12.50
CA GLY A 379 -8.73 19.60 13.93
C GLY A 379 -9.89 20.02 14.84
N LYS A 380 -11.13 20.02 14.33
CA LYS A 380 -12.30 20.63 14.99
C LYS A 380 -13.40 19.61 15.24
N ALA A 381 -14.12 19.81 16.34
CA ALA A 381 -15.35 19.09 16.60
C ALA A 381 -16.44 19.50 15.59
N VAL A 382 -17.25 18.54 15.18
CA VAL A 382 -18.40 18.73 14.30
C VAL A 382 -19.65 18.38 15.10
N VAL A 383 -20.66 19.25 15.05
CA VAL A 383 -21.92 19.05 15.78
C VAL A 383 -22.91 18.35 14.87
N ALA A 384 -23.50 17.27 15.36
CA ALA A 384 -24.69 16.68 14.75
C ALA A 384 -25.95 17.37 15.29
N SER A 385 -26.83 17.81 14.41
CA SER A 385 -28.14 18.37 14.76
C SER A 385 -29.23 17.46 14.24
N ALA A 386 -30.17 17.07 15.12
CA ALA A 386 -31.25 16.12 14.79
C ALA A 386 -30.75 14.84 14.07
N GLY A 387 -29.60 14.30 14.50
CA GLY A 387 -29.01 13.09 13.89
C GLY A 387 -28.25 13.32 12.58
N LYS A 388 -28.09 14.57 12.14
CA LYS A 388 -27.45 14.91 10.87
C LYS A 388 -26.19 15.74 11.04
N VAL A 389 -25.21 15.51 10.17
CA VAL A 389 -23.99 16.32 10.05
C VAL A 389 -24.07 17.15 8.78
N GLY A 390 -24.07 18.48 8.94
CA GLY A 390 -23.99 19.43 7.82
C GLY A 390 -22.54 19.87 7.58
N LEU A 391 -22.05 19.62 6.37
CA LEU A 391 -20.75 20.06 5.90
C LEU A 391 -20.95 21.13 4.83
N LYS A 392 -20.31 22.29 5.01
CA LYS A 392 -20.50 23.46 4.15
C LYS A 392 -19.23 23.78 3.38
N SER A 393 -19.38 24.24 2.13
CA SER A 393 -18.29 24.73 1.28
C SER A 393 -17.10 23.76 1.27
N ILE A 394 -17.39 22.47 1.01
CA ILE A 394 -16.33 21.50 0.75
C ILE A 394 -15.74 21.86 -0.60
N LYS A 395 -14.47 22.27 -0.63
CA LYS A 395 -13.79 22.75 -1.84
C LYS A 395 -13.57 21.63 -2.85
N PRO A 396 -13.41 21.92 -4.16
CA PRO A 396 -12.98 20.92 -5.14
C PRO A 396 -11.76 20.14 -4.65
N THR A 397 -11.72 18.84 -4.90
CA THR A 397 -10.69 17.88 -4.46
C THR A 397 -10.60 17.62 -2.96
N GLN A 398 -11.26 18.41 -2.11
CA GLN A 398 -11.20 18.27 -0.66
C GLN A 398 -12.00 17.05 -0.17
N THR A 399 -11.43 16.36 0.82
CA THR A 399 -12.11 15.34 1.59
C THR A 399 -12.28 15.78 3.04
N LYS A 400 -13.53 15.77 3.52
CA LYS A 400 -13.82 15.84 4.95
C LYS A 400 -13.68 14.45 5.54
N VAL A 401 -12.80 14.29 6.53
CA VAL A 401 -12.58 13.02 7.23
C VAL A 401 -13.13 13.16 8.64
N LEU A 402 -14.28 12.55 8.88
CA LEU A 402 -14.97 12.58 10.15
C LEU A 402 -14.70 11.29 10.92
N VAL A 403 -14.17 11.42 12.13
CA VAL A 403 -14.04 10.29 13.07
C VAL A 403 -15.10 10.42 14.15
N ILE A 404 -15.87 9.36 14.31
CA ILE A 404 -16.90 9.23 15.35
C ILE A 404 -16.36 8.39 16.49
N SER A 405 -16.50 8.88 17.72
CA SER A 405 -16.06 8.19 18.94
C SER A 405 -17.11 8.24 20.04
N LYS A 406 -17.02 7.27 20.96
CA LYS A 406 -17.79 7.24 22.22
C LYS A 406 -17.28 8.25 23.24
#